data_AF-A0A7C0ZEP0-F1
#
_entry.id   AF-A0A7C0ZEP0-F1
#
_cell.length_a   1.000
_cell.length_b   1.000
_cell.length_c   1.000
_cell.angle_alpha   90.00
_cell.angle_beta   90.00
_cell.angle_gamma   90.00
#
_symmetry.space_group_name_H-M   'P 1'
#
loop_
_entity.id
_entity.type
_entity.pdbx_description
1 polymer ?
#
loop_
_entity_poly.entity_id
_entity_poly.type
_entity_poly.pdbx_seq_one_letter_code
_entity_poly.pdbx_strand_id
1 'polypeptide(L)'
;MVEFIQEIKEYCTDKKEDFILIPQNGEGLIQLSNGKILESVSGWGVKDLFYSGINPVSGDETNFRIDLLERVCQNDKIVLSVDYVDDGSGFSGVNKQRIEDYIQKARGNGFIPYAARSDRNLDEFNLYP
;
A
#
# COMPACT_ATOMS: atom_id res chain seq x y z
N MET A 1 -11.24 11.01 12.65
CA MET A 1 -10.49 10.62 11.42
C MET A 1 -11.40 9.92 10.42
N VAL A 2 -12.11 8.84 10.79
CA VAL A 2 -13.06 8.14 9.89
C VAL A 2 -14.11 9.09 9.32
N GLU A 3 -14.78 9.86 10.18
CA GLU A 3 -15.77 10.88 9.79
C GLU A 3 -15.17 11.93 8.85
N PHE A 4 -13.96 12.39 9.13
CA PHE A 4 -13.27 13.35 8.26
C PHE A 4 -12.98 12.78 6.85
N ILE A 5 -12.62 11.49 6.74
CA ILE A 5 -12.44 10.82 5.44
C ILE A 5 -13.78 10.73 4.68
N GLN A 6 -14.88 10.50 5.40
CA GLN A 6 -16.23 10.51 4.83
C GLN A 6 -16.58 11.89 4.26
N GLU A 7 -16.35 12.96 5.03
CA GLU A 7 -16.58 14.34 4.58
C GLU A 7 -15.73 14.69 3.35
N ILE A 8 -14.46 14.25 3.29
CA ILE A 8 -13.61 14.42 2.09
C ILE A 8 -14.22 13.68 0.90
N LYS A 9 -14.68 12.44 1.07
CA LYS A 9 -15.31 11.67 -0.01
C LYS A 9 -16.57 12.37 -0.51
N GLU A 10 -17.44 12.82 0.38
CA GLU A 10 -18.67 13.54 0.04
C GLU A 10 -18.35 14.81 -0.76
N TYR A 11 -17.44 15.64 -0.26
CA TYR A 11 -17.04 16.88 -0.92
C TYR A 11 -16.44 16.62 -2.31
N CYS A 12 -15.53 15.67 -2.44
CA CYS A 12 -14.90 15.36 -3.72
C CYS A 12 -15.89 14.75 -4.73
N THR A 13 -16.83 13.92 -4.25
CA THR A 13 -17.86 13.28 -5.10
C THR A 13 -18.86 14.31 -5.62
N ASP A 14 -19.21 15.33 -4.83
CA ASP A 14 -20.01 16.48 -5.27
C ASP A 14 -19.35 17.24 -6.45
N LYS A 15 -18.02 17.29 -6.49
CA LYS A 15 -17.27 17.92 -7.60
C LYS A 15 -17.01 16.98 -8.78
N LYS A 16 -16.88 15.68 -8.51
CA LYS A 16 -16.60 14.64 -9.51
C LYS A 16 -17.12 13.30 -9.00
N GLU A 17 -18.18 12.78 -9.60
CA GLU A 17 -18.86 11.55 -9.18
C GLU A 17 -17.87 10.37 -9.02
N ASP A 18 -17.01 10.16 -10.03
CA ASP A 18 -16.01 9.09 -10.04
C ASP A 18 -14.69 9.46 -9.34
N PHE A 19 -14.72 10.29 -8.30
CA PHE A 19 -13.51 10.64 -7.56
C PHE A 19 -12.95 9.43 -6.81
N ILE A 20 -11.70 9.07 -7.13
CA ILE A 20 -10.96 7.98 -6.50
C ILE A 20 -10.29 8.50 -5.22
N LEU A 21 -10.64 7.90 -4.08
CA LEU A 21 -10.04 8.23 -2.77
C LEU A 21 -9.29 7.02 -2.22
N ILE A 22 -7.97 7.15 -2.06
CA ILE A 22 -7.09 6.10 -1.53
C ILE A 22 -6.29 6.68 -0.36
N PRO A 23 -6.64 6.37 0.91
CA PRO A 23 -5.80 6.68 2.06
C PRO A 23 -4.47 5.93 1.99
N GLN A 24 -3.43 6.42 2.68
CA GLN A 24 -2.14 5.74 2.76
C GLN A 24 -1.77 5.44 4.22
N ASN A 25 -1.42 4.18 4.52
CA ASN A 25 -1.23 3.64 5.87
C ASN A 25 -2.49 3.77 6.74
N GLY A 26 -2.37 3.55 8.05
CA GLY A 26 -3.48 3.73 8.99
C GLY A 26 -4.61 2.71 8.82
N GLU A 27 -4.33 1.56 8.22
CA GLU A 27 -5.28 0.47 7.97
C GLU A 27 -5.95 -0.06 9.25
N GLY A 28 -5.40 0.21 10.44
CA GLY A 28 -6.08 -0.02 11.72
C GLY A 28 -7.44 0.69 11.84
N LEU A 29 -7.67 1.76 11.06
CA LEU A 29 -8.99 2.41 10.96
C LEU A 29 -10.08 1.47 10.41
N ILE A 30 -9.71 0.45 9.62
CA ILE A 30 -10.65 -0.57 9.13
C ILE A 30 -11.23 -1.33 10.32
N GLN A 31 -10.38 -1.75 11.27
CA GLN A 31 -10.83 -2.42 12.49
C GLN A 31 -11.63 -1.48 13.39
N LEU A 32 -11.14 -0.25 13.62
CA LEU A 32 -11.81 0.73 14.50
C LEU A 32 -13.19 1.17 13.99
N SER A 33 -13.37 1.26 12.67
CA SER A 33 -14.67 1.57 12.05
C SER A 33 -15.55 0.34 11.82
N ASN A 34 -15.08 -0.85 12.20
CA ASN A 34 -15.72 -2.13 11.90
C ASN A 34 -16.05 -2.27 10.40
N GLY A 35 -15.11 -1.86 9.53
CA GLY A 35 -15.24 -1.92 8.08
C GLY A 35 -15.97 -0.75 7.43
N LYS A 36 -16.71 0.10 8.17
CA LYS A 36 -17.51 1.19 7.59
C LYS A 36 -16.70 2.16 6.73
N ILE A 37 -15.43 2.39 7.07
CA ILE A 37 -14.55 3.27 6.28
C ILE A 37 -14.38 2.77 4.82
N LEU A 38 -14.54 1.47 4.57
CA LEU A 38 -14.40 0.89 3.23
C LEU A 38 -15.49 1.38 2.28
N GLU A 39 -16.66 1.78 2.78
CA GLU A 39 -17.74 2.36 1.97
C GLU A 39 -17.32 3.71 1.35
N SER A 40 -16.38 4.41 1.97
CA SER A 40 -15.98 5.78 1.59
C SER A 40 -14.72 5.83 0.73
N VAL A 41 -13.97 4.74 0.63
CA VAL A 41 -12.68 4.71 -0.07
C VAL A 41 -12.73 3.81 -1.30
N SER A 42 -11.92 4.11 -2.30
CA SER A 42 -11.79 3.35 -3.55
C SER A 42 -10.70 2.26 -3.48
N GLY A 43 -9.84 2.33 -2.47
CA GLY A 43 -8.70 1.44 -2.27
C GLY A 43 -7.89 1.84 -1.05
N TRP A 44 -6.75 1.19 -0.84
CA TRP A 44 -5.84 1.50 0.26
C TRP A 44 -4.38 1.50 -0.18
N GLY A 45 -3.64 2.54 0.16
CA GLY A 45 -2.20 2.63 -0.04
C GLY A 45 -1.45 2.16 1.21
N VAL A 46 -0.34 1.46 1.03
CA VAL A 46 0.48 0.98 2.15
C VAL A 46 1.96 1.16 1.84
N LYS A 47 2.69 1.69 2.81
CA LYS A 47 4.16 1.76 2.81
C LYS A 47 4.74 0.80 3.81
N ASP A 48 5.95 0.32 3.51
CA ASP A 48 6.78 -0.47 4.40
C ASP A 48 6.05 -1.71 4.93
N LEU A 49 5.43 -2.49 4.04
CA LEU A 49 4.62 -3.65 4.43
C LEU A 49 5.48 -4.88 4.68
N PHE A 50 6.35 -5.22 3.74
CA PHE A 50 7.26 -6.37 3.83
C PHE A 50 8.68 -5.92 4.19
N TYR A 51 9.06 -4.71 3.80
CA TYR A 51 10.36 -4.12 4.02
C TYR A 51 10.26 -2.65 4.47
N SER A 52 10.99 -2.28 5.53
CA SER A 52 11.26 -0.90 5.90
C SER A 52 12.60 -0.47 5.30
N GLY A 53 12.55 0.25 4.19
CA GLY A 53 13.73 0.43 3.32
C GLY A 53 14.19 -0.92 2.76
N ILE A 54 15.45 -1.28 3.01
CA ILE A 54 16.02 -2.56 2.58
C ILE A 54 15.91 -3.68 3.63
N ASN A 55 15.39 -3.36 4.82
CA ASN A 55 15.33 -4.29 5.94
C ASN A 55 13.94 -4.95 6.01
N PRO A 56 13.85 -6.27 6.17
CA PRO A 56 12.55 -6.93 6.35
C PRO A 56 11.80 -6.39 7.58
N VAL A 57 10.48 -6.24 7.44
CA VAL A 57 9.55 -6.02 8.56
C VAL A 57 9.32 -7.35 9.27
N SER A 58 9.01 -7.31 10.57
CA SER A 58 8.71 -8.52 11.34
C SER A 58 7.50 -9.26 10.78
N GLY A 59 7.50 -10.60 10.91
CA GLY A 59 6.37 -11.42 10.45
C GLY A 59 5.06 -11.08 11.14
N ASP A 60 5.08 -10.82 12.45
CA ASP A 60 3.89 -10.48 13.22
C ASP A 60 3.27 -9.15 12.76
N GLU A 61 4.10 -8.13 12.55
CA GLU A 61 3.63 -6.84 12.03
C GLU A 61 3.11 -6.97 10.60
N THR A 62 3.85 -7.68 9.73
CA THR A 62 3.45 -7.91 8.34
C THR A 62 2.09 -8.60 8.28
N ASN A 63 1.91 -9.69 9.04
CA ASN A 63 0.68 -10.49 9.06
C ASN A 63 -0.49 -9.67 9.61
N PHE A 64 -0.31 -8.93 10.71
CA PHE A 64 -1.36 -8.06 11.24
C PHE A 64 -1.86 -7.04 10.21
N ARG A 65 -0.94 -6.43 9.47
CA ARG A 65 -1.29 -5.44 8.43
C ARG A 65 -1.95 -6.12 7.23
N ILE A 66 -1.48 -7.29 6.81
CA ILE A 66 -2.10 -8.10 5.74
C ILE A 66 -3.55 -8.44 6.10
N ASP A 67 -3.84 -8.90 7.32
CA ASP A 67 -5.20 -9.25 7.76
C ASP A 67 -6.20 -8.08 7.62
N LEU A 68 -5.73 -6.84 7.76
CA LEU A 68 -6.54 -5.64 7.57
C LEU A 68 -6.68 -5.29 6.08
N LEU A 69 -5.60 -5.41 5.31
CA LEU A 69 -5.58 -5.12 3.88
C LEU A 69 -6.34 -6.15 3.05
N GLU A 70 -6.38 -7.41 3.47
CA GLU A 70 -7.22 -8.44 2.84
C GLU A 70 -8.70 -8.06 2.86
N ARG A 71 -9.17 -7.39 3.92
CA ARG A 71 -10.56 -6.89 3.99
C ARG A 71 -10.84 -5.84 2.92
N VAL A 72 -9.83 -5.07 2.50
CA VAL A 72 -9.95 -4.12 1.38
C VAL A 72 -10.21 -4.91 0.10
N CYS A 73 -9.38 -5.91 -0.19
CA CYS A 73 -9.52 -6.77 -1.37
C CYS A 73 -10.86 -7.52 -1.39
N GLN A 74 -11.31 -8.04 -0.24
CA GLN A 74 -12.61 -8.72 -0.09
C GLN A 74 -13.82 -7.79 -0.34
N ASN A 75 -13.63 -6.47 -0.33
CA ASN A 75 -14.65 -5.47 -0.66
C ASN A 75 -14.46 -4.91 -2.09
N ASP A 76 -13.88 -5.72 -3.00
CA ASP A 76 -13.67 -5.40 -4.42
C ASP A 76 -12.86 -4.10 -4.65
N LYS A 77 -11.94 -3.79 -3.73
CA LYS A 77 -11.08 -2.60 -3.77
C LYS A 77 -9.62 -3.00 -3.91
N ILE A 78 -8.82 -2.08 -4.44
CA ILE A 78 -7.39 -2.32 -4.68
C ILE A 78 -6.54 -1.95 -3.46
N VAL A 79 -5.40 -2.64 -3.31
CA VAL A 79 -4.33 -2.25 -2.39
C VAL A 79 -3.09 -1.89 -3.20
N LEU A 80 -2.61 -0.64 -3.02
CA LEU A 80 -1.38 -0.15 -3.62
C LEU A 80 -0.25 -0.27 -2.59
N SER A 81 0.69 -1.17 -2.82
CA SER A 81 1.85 -1.37 -1.95
C SER A 81 3.06 -0.66 -2.51
N VAL A 82 3.82 0.03 -1.66
CA VAL A 82 5.12 0.59 -1.99
C VAL A 82 6.11 0.31 -0.87
N ASP A 83 7.10 -0.52 -1.15
CA ASP A 83 8.25 -0.70 -0.27
C ASP A 83 9.50 -0.10 -0.92
N TYR A 84 10.36 0.49 -0.10
CA TYR A 84 11.53 1.23 -0.52
C TYR A 84 12.77 0.31 -0.63
N VAL A 85 12.59 -0.80 -1.35
CA VAL A 85 13.53 -1.94 -1.40
C VAL A 85 14.70 -1.78 -2.37
N ASP A 86 14.65 -0.80 -3.26
CA ASP A 86 15.73 -0.58 -4.24
C ASP A 86 16.84 0.29 -3.64
N ASP A 87 18.04 -0.27 -3.49
CA ASP A 87 19.17 0.43 -2.88
C ASP A 87 19.95 1.34 -3.83
N GLY A 88 19.54 1.47 -5.10
CA GLY A 88 20.25 2.31 -6.06
C GLY A 88 21.31 1.56 -6.88
N SER A 89 21.70 0.33 -6.48
CA SER A 89 22.77 -0.43 -7.15
C SER A 89 22.36 -1.05 -8.50
N GLY A 90 21.13 -0.81 -8.95
CA GLY A 90 20.55 -1.33 -10.18
C GLY A 90 19.94 -2.73 -10.01
N PHE A 91 19.24 -3.20 -11.04
CA PHE A 91 18.50 -4.47 -11.00
C PHE A 91 19.42 -5.69 -11.17
N SER A 92 20.31 -5.89 -10.21
CA SER A 92 21.27 -7.01 -10.19
C SER A 92 21.54 -7.53 -8.78
N GLY A 93 22.12 -8.74 -8.67
CA GLY A 93 22.59 -9.31 -7.41
C GLY A 93 21.53 -9.33 -6.29
N VAL A 94 21.94 -8.92 -5.09
CA VAL A 94 21.09 -8.90 -3.88
C VAL A 94 19.96 -7.88 -4.02
N ASN A 95 20.19 -6.74 -4.69
CA ASN A 95 19.15 -5.72 -4.90
C ASN A 95 18.01 -6.28 -5.76
N LYS A 96 18.34 -6.93 -6.89
CA LYS A 96 17.37 -7.64 -7.74
C LYS A 96 16.57 -8.66 -6.94
N GLN A 97 17.24 -9.53 -6.18
CA GLN A 97 16.57 -10.57 -5.40
C GLN A 97 15.58 -9.98 -4.40
N ARG A 98 15.93 -8.87 -3.74
CA ARG A 98 15.06 -8.17 -2.79
C ARG A 98 13.86 -7.51 -3.47
N ILE A 99 14.06 -6.87 -4.62
CA ILE A 99 12.98 -6.26 -5.41
C ILE A 99 12.01 -7.34 -5.89
N GLU A 100 12.52 -8.45 -6.44
CA GLU A 100 11.71 -9.57 -6.92
C GLU A 100 10.94 -10.24 -5.79
N ASP A 101 11.57 -10.46 -4.63
CA ASP A 101 10.93 -11.02 -3.44
C ASP A 101 9.77 -10.14 -2.95
N TYR A 102 9.99 -8.84 -2.82
CA TYR A 102 8.93 -7.89 -2.46
C TYR A 102 7.75 -7.93 -3.46
N ILE A 103 8.04 -7.87 -4.77
CA ILE A 103 7.01 -7.91 -5.81
C ILE A 103 6.21 -9.21 -5.74
N GLN A 104 6.88 -10.35 -5.53
CA GLN A 104 6.24 -11.65 -5.39
C GLN A 104 5.35 -11.71 -4.15
N LYS A 105 5.83 -11.25 -3.00
CA LYS A 105 5.05 -11.20 -1.75
C LYS A 105 3.81 -10.33 -1.89
N ALA A 106 3.94 -9.12 -2.43
CA ALA A 106 2.82 -8.21 -2.64
C ALA A 106 1.77 -8.82 -3.59
N ARG A 107 2.20 -9.34 -4.75
CA ARG A 107 1.30 -9.98 -5.72
C ARG A 107 0.65 -11.24 -5.17
N GLY A 108 1.36 -12.02 -4.35
CA GLY A 108 0.84 -13.21 -3.68
C GLY A 108 -0.32 -12.91 -2.73
N ASN A 109 -0.40 -11.68 -2.21
CA ASN A 109 -1.51 -11.19 -1.38
C ASN A 109 -2.57 -10.40 -2.19
N GLY A 110 -2.47 -10.40 -3.52
CA GLY A 110 -3.41 -9.65 -4.40
C GLY A 110 -3.17 -8.14 -4.43
N PHE A 111 -2.02 -7.66 -3.95
CA PHE A 111 -1.69 -6.23 -3.93
C PHE A 111 -0.96 -5.82 -5.21
N ILE A 112 -0.99 -4.52 -5.52
CA ILE A 112 -0.31 -3.91 -6.66
C ILE A 112 0.99 -3.26 -6.15
N PRO A 113 2.19 -3.84 -6.41
CA PRO A 113 3.44 -3.34 -5.89
C PRO A 113 4.08 -2.21 -6.73
N TYR A 114 4.83 -1.35 -6.05
CA TYR A 114 5.82 -0.45 -6.63
C TYR A 114 7.10 -0.45 -5.77
N ALA A 115 8.18 -1.01 -6.28
CA ALA A 115 9.46 -1.04 -5.58
C ALA A 115 10.20 0.29 -5.77
N ALA A 116 10.19 1.13 -4.73
CA ALA A 116 10.77 2.46 -4.74
C ALA A 116 12.23 2.47 -4.23
N ARG A 117 12.94 3.58 -4.49
CA ARG A 117 14.30 3.83 -3.97
C ARG A 117 14.33 3.95 -2.46
N SER A 118 15.35 3.38 -1.83
CA SER A 118 15.53 3.34 -0.37
C SER A 118 15.74 4.71 0.27
N ASP A 119 16.09 5.74 -0.52
CA ASP A 119 16.17 7.14 -0.10
C ASP A 119 14.80 7.80 0.15
N ARG A 120 13.71 7.14 -0.29
CA ARG A 120 12.31 7.55 -0.14
C ARG A 120 11.92 8.84 -0.85
N ASN A 121 12.71 9.31 -1.82
CA ASN A 121 12.48 10.59 -2.48
C ASN A 121 11.29 10.57 -3.46
N LEU A 122 10.98 9.40 -4.06
CA LEU A 122 9.91 9.26 -5.07
C LEU A 122 10.04 10.28 -6.22
N ASP A 123 11.27 10.62 -6.58
CA ASP A 123 11.66 11.66 -7.52
C ASP A 123 11.98 11.13 -8.93
N GLU A 124 11.89 9.81 -9.12
CA GLU A 124 12.06 9.15 -10.41
C GLU A 124 11.05 8.02 -10.63
N PHE A 125 10.82 7.71 -11.91
CA PHE A 125 10.02 6.55 -12.29
C PHE A 125 10.92 5.32 -12.32
N ASN A 126 10.79 4.48 -11.30
CA ASN A 126 11.67 3.33 -11.14
C ASN A 126 11.20 2.17 -12.01
N LEU A 127 12.07 1.72 -12.92
CA LEU A 127 11.76 0.75 -13.96
C LEU A 127 12.65 -0.48 -13.84
N TYR A 128 12.03 -1.65 -13.94
CA TYR A 128 12.72 -2.94 -13.91
C TYR A 128 12.38 -3.74 -15.19
N PRO A 129 13.34 -4.49 -15.76
CA PRO A 129 13.12 -5.34 -16.94
C PRO A 129 12.07 -6.43 -16.74
#